data_AF-G2PY34-F1
#
_entry.id   AF-G2PY34-F1
#
_cell.length_a   1.000
_cell.length_b   1.000
_cell.length_c   1.000
_cell.angle_alpha   90.00
_cell.angle_beta   90.00
_cell.angle_gamma   90.00
#
_symmetry.space_group_name_H-M   'P 1'
#
loop_
_entity.id
_entity.type
_entity.pdbx_description
1 polymer ?
#
loop_
_entity_poly.entity_id
_entity_poly.type
_entity_poly.pdbx_seq_one_letter_code
_entity_poly.pdbx_strand_id
1 'polypeptide(L)'
;MNDVEREALTNFLIDIEILDGIYEYISEFNVFEILGVVNTEIKHSNTLALLFNPNENHNLGDLFIKKFIQSIFSIYKGHLKHMHKNIFDILHLDYYDFVIKREYMNIDIFVISEKAQFVIVIENKVWGKASENQFEKYFKLITEEYSDYDKLFILLTPYSDTEVESSNWISLDYNLIYEIIEKILRLKERNLDVKVRLFIEQYLAILRRYILMKDIELERICREIYYKHQKALDLIFEYKPDIYYDISNYLQNLINSKDNLIKDSCNKNFVRLITKELDDLMDKKEKTGQTAKEYFYSSFN
;
A
#
# COMPACT_ATOMS: atom_id res chain seq x y z
N MET A 1 32.00 -12.09 -19.97
CA MET A 1 31.08 -13.23 -19.89
C MET A 1 31.86 -14.51 -20.14
N ASN A 2 31.99 -15.37 -19.14
CA ASN A 2 32.63 -16.68 -19.29
C ASN A 2 31.64 -17.71 -19.89
N ASP A 3 32.14 -18.87 -20.31
CA ASP A 3 31.30 -19.88 -20.98
C ASP A 3 30.18 -20.41 -20.06
N VAL A 4 30.43 -20.45 -18.74
CA VAL A 4 29.45 -20.89 -17.73
C VAL A 4 28.29 -19.90 -17.59
N GLU A 5 28.58 -18.59 -17.60
CA GLU A 5 27.57 -17.53 -17.58
C GLU A 5 26.73 -17.53 -18.87
N ARG A 6 27.39 -17.75 -20.02
CA ARG A 6 26.70 -17.85 -21.31
C ARG A 6 25.76 -19.05 -21.36
N GLU A 7 26.21 -20.20 -20.87
CA GLU A 7 25.41 -21.41 -20.79
C GLU A 7 24.22 -21.23 -19.83
N ALA A 8 24.44 -20.63 -18.66
CA ALA A 8 23.38 -20.33 -17.71
C ALA A 8 22.29 -19.42 -18.31
N LEU A 9 22.67 -18.33 -18.99
CA LEU A 9 21.72 -17.46 -19.68
C LEU A 9 21.00 -18.18 -20.82
N THR A 10 21.72 -18.99 -21.59
CA THR A 10 21.12 -19.75 -22.71
C THR A 10 20.06 -20.74 -22.20
N ASN A 11 20.37 -21.46 -21.11
CA ASN A 11 19.43 -22.38 -20.48
C ASN A 11 18.20 -21.65 -19.92
N PHE A 12 18.37 -20.45 -19.35
CA PHE A 12 17.24 -19.62 -18.92
C PHE A 12 16.37 -19.16 -20.09
N LEU A 13 16.98 -18.72 -21.19
CA LEU A 13 16.25 -18.27 -22.38
C LEU A 13 15.49 -19.41 -23.10
N ILE A 14 16.00 -20.63 -23.07
CA ILE A 14 15.32 -21.81 -23.62
C ILE A 14 14.08 -22.16 -22.80
N ASP A 15 14.15 -21.98 -21.47
CA ASP A 15 13.09 -22.32 -20.52
C ASP A 15 12.22 -21.10 -20.16
N ILE A 16 12.15 -20.09 -21.04
CA ILE A 16 11.48 -18.81 -20.75
C ILE A 16 9.98 -18.97 -20.42
N GLU A 17 9.34 -20.02 -20.94
CA GLU A 17 7.95 -20.39 -20.65
C GLU A 17 7.69 -20.65 -19.15
N ILE A 18 8.73 -20.92 -18.35
CA ILE A 18 8.60 -21.01 -16.89
C ILE A 18 8.09 -19.69 -16.26
N LEU A 19 8.23 -18.57 -16.96
CA LEU A 19 7.73 -17.26 -16.53
C LEU A 19 6.24 -17.07 -16.80
N ASP A 20 5.57 -17.93 -17.56
CA ASP A 20 4.14 -17.81 -17.89
C ASP A 20 3.26 -17.77 -16.63
N GLY A 21 3.61 -18.60 -15.64
CA GLY A 21 2.96 -18.61 -14.34
C GLY A 21 3.13 -17.31 -13.55
N ILE A 22 4.11 -16.46 -13.88
CA ILE A 22 4.26 -15.10 -13.32
C ILE A 22 3.48 -14.08 -14.16
N TYR A 23 3.43 -14.25 -15.49
CA TYR A 23 2.76 -13.30 -16.38
C TYR A 23 1.26 -13.14 -16.06
N GLU A 24 0.59 -14.21 -15.63
CA GLU A 24 -0.80 -14.14 -15.13
C GLU A 24 -0.95 -13.21 -13.91
N TYR A 25 0.10 -13.05 -13.11
CA TYR A 25 0.11 -12.14 -11.94
C TYR A 25 0.56 -10.71 -12.26
N ILE A 26 1.29 -10.50 -13.35
CA ILE A 26 1.86 -9.19 -13.70
C ILE A 26 1.04 -8.48 -14.80
N SER A 27 0.33 -9.22 -15.65
CA SER A 27 -0.16 -8.69 -16.93
C SER A 27 -1.67 -8.49 -17.00
N GLU A 28 -2.42 -8.75 -15.92
CA GLU A 28 -3.85 -8.47 -15.93
C GLU A 28 -4.11 -6.97 -15.91
N PHE A 29 -5.02 -6.53 -16.77
CA PHE A 29 -5.53 -5.17 -16.74
C PHE A 29 -6.11 -4.86 -15.35
N ASN A 30 -5.59 -3.81 -14.70
CA ASN A 30 -6.11 -3.31 -13.44
C ASN A 30 -6.19 -1.78 -13.44
N VAL A 31 -7.40 -1.25 -13.24
CA VAL A 31 -7.66 0.19 -13.26
C VAL A 31 -6.92 0.94 -12.14
N PHE A 32 -6.70 0.32 -10.99
CA PHE A 32 -6.00 0.95 -9.87
C PHE A 32 -4.50 1.09 -10.15
N GLU A 33 -3.89 0.09 -10.80
CA GLU A 33 -2.50 0.14 -11.27
C GLU A 33 -2.33 1.23 -12.33
N ILE A 34 -3.22 1.27 -13.33
CA ILE A 34 -3.17 2.27 -14.42
C ILE A 34 -3.32 3.69 -13.88
N LEU A 35 -4.18 3.90 -12.89
CA LEU A 35 -4.37 5.21 -12.26
C LEU A 35 -3.27 5.56 -11.25
N GLY A 36 -2.34 4.65 -10.93
CA GLY A 36 -1.26 4.88 -9.98
C GLY A 36 -1.72 5.05 -8.52
N VAL A 37 -2.89 4.50 -8.17
CA VAL A 37 -3.51 4.69 -6.84
C VAL A 37 -3.30 3.54 -5.87
N VAL A 38 -2.55 2.52 -6.29
CA VAL A 38 -2.31 1.25 -5.58
C VAL A 38 -1.75 1.42 -4.17
N ASN A 39 -0.94 2.45 -3.94
CA ASN A 39 -0.30 2.69 -2.64
C ASN A 39 -0.93 3.86 -1.87
N THR A 40 -2.07 4.38 -2.33
CA THR A 40 -2.69 5.58 -1.75
C THR A 40 -3.75 5.18 -0.72
N GLU A 41 -3.44 5.35 0.57
CA GLU A 41 -4.32 5.00 1.70
C GLU A 41 -5.73 5.58 1.54
N ILE A 42 -5.84 6.86 1.15
CA ILE A 42 -7.13 7.53 0.89
C ILE A 42 -7.97 6.77 -0.15
N LYS A 43 -7.34 6.20 -1.19
CA LYS A 43 -8.06 5.48 -2.25
C LYS A 43 -8.53 4.10 -1.77
N HIS A 44 -7.78 3.44 -0.90
CA HIS A 44 -8.27 2.24 -0.19
C HIS A 44 -9.44 2.58 0.72
N SER A 45 -9.34 3.67 1.50
CA SER A 45 -10.43 4.12 2.36
C SER A 45 -11.69 4.46 1.56
N ASN A 46 -11.53 5.01 0.36
CA ASN A 46 -12.65 5.26 -0.56
C ASN A 46 -13.36 3.98 -1.00
N THR A 47 -12.60 2.97 -1.41
CA THR A 47 -13.15 1.68 -1.83
C THR A 47 -13.79 0.94 -0.67
N LEU A 48 -13.17 0.95 0.51
CA LEU A 48 -13.74 0.35 1.71
C LEU A 48 -15.03 1.04 2.14
N ALA A 49 -15.06 2.37 2.15
CA ALA A 49 -16.26 3.13 2.49
C ALA A 49 -17.43 2.83 1.53
N LEU A 50 -17.15 2.66 0.23
CA LEU A 50 -18.15 2.21 -0.74
C LEU A 50 -18.70 0.84 -0.32
N LEU A 51 -17.83 -0.15 -0.05
CA LEU A 51 -18.25 -1.49 0.34
C LEU A 51 -18.99 -1.53 1.70
N PHE A 52 -18.63 -0.66 2.63
CA PHE A 52 -19.28 -0.56 3.93
C PHE A 52 -20.70 0.02 3.86
N ASN A 53 -21.03 0.80 2.82
CA ASN A 53 -22.28 1.53 2.77
C ASN A 53 -23.39 0.73 2.06
N PRO A 54 -24.35 0.13 2.78
CA PRO A 54 -25.39 -0.71 2.17
C PRO A 54 -26.33 0.06 1.22
N ASN A 55 -26.34 1.40 1.29
CA ASN A 55 -27.16 2.27 0.47
C ASN A 55 -26.45 2.70 -0.84
N GLU A 56 -25.22 2.25 -1.08
CA GLU A 56 -24.46 2.55 -2.30
C GLU A 56 -24.78 1.58 -3.44
N ASN A 57 -24.41 1.99 -4.66
CA ASN A 57 -24.70 1.28 -5.90
C ASN A 57 -23.72 0.11 -6.19
N HIS A 58 -23.23 -0.59 -5.16
CA HIS A 58 -22.38 -1.77 -5.30
C HIS A 58 -23.17 -3.09 -5.22
N ASN A 59 -24.51 -3.07 -5.11
CA ASN A 59 -25.38 -4.25 -5.18
C ASN A 59 -25.07 -5.40 -4.19
N LEU A 60 -24.26 -5.15 -3.15
CA LEU A 60 -23.98 -6.14 -2.09
C LEU A 60 -24.94 -6.00 -0.90
N GLY A 61 -25.72 -4.92 -0.84
CA GLY A 61 -26.53 -4.58 0.33
C GLY A 61 -25.65 -4.46 1.58
N ASP A 62 -26.14 -4.97 2.71
CA ASP A 62 -25.43 -4.96 3.99
C ASP A 62 -24.35 -6.04 4.15
N LEU A 63 -24.13 -6.90 3.16
CA LEU A 63 -23.32 -8.11 3.34
C LEU A 63 -21.90 -7.84 3.81
N PHE A 64 -21.24 -6.81 3.29
CA PHE A 64 -19.85 -6.52 3.64
C PHE A 64 -19.73 -5.99 5.06
N ILE A 65 -20.43 -4.90 5.41
CA ILE A 65 -20.43 -4.34 6.76
C ILE A 65 -20.89 -5.36 7.81
N LYS A 66 -21.93 -6.13 7.50
CA LYS A 66 -22.44 -7.19 8.38
C LYS A 66 -21.41 -8.27 8.63
N LYS A 67 -20.77 -8.80 7.58
CA LYS A 67 -19.71 -9.81 7.74
C LYS A 67 -18.50 -9.26 8.48
N PHE A 68 -18.12 -8.02 8.21
CA PHE A 68 -17.00 -7.36 8.88
C PHE A 68 -17.22 -7.27 10.40
N ILE A 69 -18.37 -6.75 10.84
CA ILE A 69 -18.69 -6.65 12.27
C ILE A 69 -18.85 -8.04 12.90
N GLN A 70 -19.49 -8.99 12.22
CA GLN A 70 -19.60 -10.37 12.70
C GLN A 70 -18.22 -11.04 12.91
N SER A 71 -17.29 -10.83 11.98
CA SER A 71 -15.94 -11.39 12.09
C SER A 71 -15.20 -10.82 13.30
N ILE A 72 -15.31 -9.52 13.58
CA ILE A 72 -14.72 -8.89 14.77
C ILE A 72 -15.23 -9.56 16.04
N PHE A 73 -16.55 -9.73 16.16
CA PHE A 73 -17.14 -10.41 17.31
C PHE A 73 -16.68 -11.86 17.45
N SER A 74 -16.49 -12.56 16.33
CA SER A 74 -15.98 -13.93 16.32
C SER A 74 -14.51 -14.04 16.72
N ILE A 75 -13.68 -13.06 16.35
CA ILE A 75 -12.24 -13.02 16.65
C ILE A 75 -12.04 -12.66 18.13
N TYR A 76 -12.69 -11.58 18.60
CA TYR A 76 -12.45 -11.04 19.94
C TYR A 76 -13.36 -11.64 21.03
N LYS A 77 -14.37 -12.44 20.68
CA LYS A 77 -15.16 -13.31 21.59
C LYS A 77 -15.61 -12.66 22.93
N GLY A 78 -15.99 -11.39 22.89
CA GLY A 78 -16.46 -10.65 24.08
C GLY A 78 -15.40 -9.85 24.83
N HIS A 79 -14.16 -9.77 24.32
CA HIS A 79 -13.10 -8.90 24.84
C HIS A 79 -13.12 -7.47 24.27
N LEU A 80 -14.30 -6.98 23.88
CA LEU A 80 -14.47 -5.64 23.31
C LEU A 80 -14.82 -4.66 24.43
N LYS A 81 -13.88 -3.76 24.76
CA LYS A 81 -13.91 -2.91 25.97
C LYS A 81 -15.09 -1.93 26.03
N HIS A 82 -15.53 -1.41 24.88
CA HIS A 82 -16.51 -0.31 24.77
C HIS A 82 -17.80 -0.77 24.12
N MET A 83 -18.22 -2.00 24.45
CA MET A 83 -19.29 -2.70 23.76
C MET A 83 -20.18 -3.49 24.71
N HIS A 84 -21.45 -3.14 24.74
CA HIS A 84 -22.51 -3.77 25.52
C HIS A 84 -23.29 -4.80 24.69
N LYS A 85 -23.46 -4.53 23.39
CA LYS A 85 -24.11 -5.47 22.46
C LYS A 85 -23.31 -6.77 22.35
N ASN A 86 -24.00 -7.90 22.39
CA ASN A 86 -23.44 -9.23 22.13
C ASN A 86 -23.67 -9.65 20.67
N ILE A 87 -23.15 -10.81 20.26
CA ILE A 87 -23.29 -11.30 18.88
C ILE A 87 -24.75 -11.44 18.43
N PHE A 88 -25.68 -11.83 19.30
CA PHE A 88 -27.11 -11.90 18.95
C PHE A 88 -27.66 -10.52 18.62
N ASP A 89 -27.30 -9.48 19.38
CA ASP A 89 -27.72 -8.11 19.09
C ASP A 89 -27.20 -7.66 17.72
N ILE A 90 -25.93 -7.93 17.42
CA ILE A 90 -25.29 -7.63 16.13
C ILE A 90 -26.00 -8.31 14.95
N LEU A 91 -26.44 -9.55 15.11
CA LEU A 91 -27.13 -10.28 14.04
C LEU A 91 -28.49 -9.65 13.67
N HIS A 92 -29.11 -8.92 14.59
CA HIS A 92 -30.43 -8.30 14.43
C HIS A 92 -30.38 -6.81 14.10
N LEU A 93 -29.19 -6.22 13.97
CA LEU A 93 -29.05 -4.82 13.57
C LEU A 93 -29.61 -4.58 12.17
N ASP A 94 -30.22 -3.41 12.02
CA ASP A 94 -30.62 -2.84 10.74
C ASP A 94 -29.44 -2.07 10.14
N TYR A 95 -28.63 -2.77 9.35
CA TYR A 95 -27.40 -2.20 8.79
C TYR A 95 -27.65 -1.04 7.82
N TYR A 96 -28.86 -0.90 7.25
CA TYR A 96 -29.19 0.19 6.34
C TYR A 96 -29.25 1.57 7.02
N ASP A 97 -29.33 1.62 8.36
CA ASP A 97 -29.24 2.85 9.15
C ASP A 97 -27.79 3.36 9.32
N PHE A 98 -26.79 2.55 8.96
CA PHE A 98 -25.39 2.94 9.10
C PHE A 98 -25.01 3.98 8.03
N VAL A 99 -24.50 5.12 8.49
CA VAL A 99 -23.95 6.21 7.69
C VAL A 99 -22.44 6.11 7.70
N ILE A 100 -21.84 6.09 6.51
CA ILE A 100 -20.39 5.97 6.31
C ILE A 100 -19.88 7.35 5.91
N LYS A 101 -18.96 7.90 6.71
CA LYS A 101 -18.26 9.17 6.44
C LYS A 101 -16.77 8.88 6.27
N ARG A 102 -16.12 9.61 5.37
CA ARG A 102 -14.66 9.55 5.17
C ARG A 102 -14.04 10.87 5.56
N GLU A 103 -12.80 10.81 6.06
CA GLU A 103 -12.02 11.98 6.46
C GLU A 103 -12.78 12.90 7.45
N TYR A 104 -13.77 12.34 8.17
CA TYR A 104 -14.60 13.08 9.11
C TYR A 104 -13.82 13.25 10.40
N MET A 105 -13.57 14.50 10.81
CA MET A 105 -12.72 14.80 11.97
C MET A 105 -11.28 14.26 11.82
N ASN A 106 -10.82 14.07 10.57
CA ASN A 106 -9.57 13.42 10.18
C ASN A 106 -9.51 11.89 10.38
N ILE A 107 -10.64 11.25 10.71
CA ILE A 107 -10.74 9.79 10.76
C ILE A 107 -10.88 9.25 9.34
N ASP A 108 -10.08 8.26 8.97
CA ASP A 108 -10.07 7.70 7.61
C ASP A 108 -11.46 7.18 7.18
N ILE A 109 -12.09 6.33 8.02
CA ILE A 109 -13.47 5.89 7.84
C ILE A 109 -14.20 5.93 9.19
N PHE A 110 -15.29 6.67 9.24
CA PHE A 110 -16.18 6.79 10.39
C PHE A 110 -17.54 6.21 10.02
N VAL A 111 -18.00 5.21 10.77
CA VAL A 111 -19.31 4.59 10.57
C VAL A 111 -20.18 4.85 11.79
N ILE A 112 -21.41 5.31 11.58
CA ILE A 112 -22.33 5.60 12.68
C ILE A 112 -23.74 5.13 12.35
N SER A 113 -24.41 4.53 13.32
CA SER A 113 -25.85 4.35 13.33
C SER A 113 -26.41 5.00 14.59
N GLU A 114 -27.23 6.03 14.39
CA GLU A 114 -27.91 6.74 15.47
C GLU A 114 -28.98 5.85 16.10
N LYS A 115 -29.74 5.10 15.28
CA LYS A 115 -30.80 4.20 15.74
C LYS A 115 -30.24 3.04 16.55
N ALA A 116 -29.11 2.47 16.13
CA ALA A 116 -28.44 1.40 16.87
C ALA A 116 -27.57 1.91 18.02
N GLN A 117 -27.35 3.23 18.13
CA GLN A 117 -26.35 3.83 19.02
C GLN A 117 -25.00 3.09 18.90
N PHE A 118 -24.46 3.05 17.68
CA PHE A 118 -23.24 2.31 17.34
C PHE A 118 -22.30 3.19 16.52
N VAL A 119 -21.03 3.26 16.93
CA VAL A 119 -19.94 3.91 16.19
C VAL A 119 -18.79 2.94 15.89
N ILE A 120 -18.24 3.03 14.67
CA ILE A 120 -16.98 2.39 14.27
C ILE A 120 -16.04 3.47 13.77
N VAL A 121 -14.85 3.53 14.35
CA VAL A 121 -13.73 4.35 13.95
C VAL A 121 -12.71 3.43 13.32
N ILE A 122 -12.39 3.64 12.04
CA ILE A 122 -11.37 2.87 11.34
C ILE A 122 -10.26 3.83 10.91
N GLU A 123 -9.07 3.63 11.45
CA GLU A 123 -7.84 4.20 10.92
C GLU A 123 -7.23 3.19 9.95
N ASN A 124 -6.99 3.60 8.71
CA ASN A 124 -6.53 2.73 7.64
C ASN A 124 -5.09 3.08 7.27
N LYS A 125 -4.16 2.16 7.55
CA LYS A 125 -2.72 2.36 7.29
C LYS A 125 -2.19 1.23 6.43
N VAL A 126 -1.88 1.51 5.17
CA VAL A 126 -1.34 0.51 4.23
C VAL A 126 0.19 0.49 4.30
N TRP A 127 0.82 1.67 4.39
CA TRP A 127 2.28 1.80 4.41
C TRP A 127 2.77 2.71 5.54
N GLY A 128 1.89 3.57 6.05
CA GLY A 128 2.20 4.46 7.16
C GLY A 128 2.30 3.73 8.49
N LYS A 129 3.12 4.27 9.40
CA LYS A 129 3.05 3.89 10.81
C LYS A 129 1.83 4.52 11.46
N ALA A 130 1.19 3.76 12.33
CA ALA A 130 0.21 4.28 13.27
C ALA A 130 0.82 5.39 14.15
N SER A 131 0.04 6.44 14.44
CA SER A 131 0.43 7.50 15.36
C SER A 131 -0.36 7.38 16.67
N GLU A 132 0.31 7.09 17.78
CA GLU A 132 -0.33 7.00 19.11
C GLU A 132 -1.14 8.26 19.47
N ASN A 133 -0.60 9.44 19.13
CA ASN A 133 -1.28 10.71 19.35
C ASN A 133 -2.63 10.81 18.60
N GLN A 134 -2.74 10.21 17.41
CA GLN A 134 -4.01 10.18 16.68
C GLN A 134 -5.03 9.27 17.38
N PHE A 135 -4.58 8.12 17.88
CA PHE A 135 -5.44 7.15 18.56
C PHE A 135 -6.07 7.71 19.83
N GLU A 136 -5.28 8.38 20.68
CA GLU A 136 -5.79 9.03 21.89
C GLU A 136 -6.75 10.17 21.56
N LYS A 137 -6.43 10.98 20.54
CA LYS A 137 -7.26 12.09 20.09
C LYS A 137 -8.63 11.60 19.62
N TYR A 138 -8.67 10.60 18.74
CA TYR A 138 -9.93 10.05 18.22
C TYR A 138 -10.71 9.35 19.32
N PHE A 139 -10.04 8.58 20.19
CA PHE A 139 -10.69 7.92 21.32
C PHE A 139 -11.39 8.92 22.23
N LYS A 140 -10.69 9.99 22.63
CA LYS A 140 -11.27 11.05 23.48
C LYS A 140 -12.44 11.73 22.81
N LEU A 141 -12.27 12.18 21.56
CA LEU A 141 -13.30 12.89 20.80
C LEU A 141 -14.58 12.07 20.67
N ILE A 142 -14.47 10.81 20.24
CA ILE A 142 -15.62 9.93 20.02
C ILE A 142 -16.26 9.50 21.34
N THR A 143 -15.47 9.34 22.41
CA THR A 143 -16.02 9.02 23.73
C THR A 143 -16.80 10.18 24.33
N GLU A 144 -16.36 11.42 24.08
CA GLU A 144 -17.07 12.63 24.51
C GLU A 144 -18.35 12.88 23.69
N GLU A 145 -18.30 12.75 22.36
CA GLU A 145 -19.43 13.04 21.47
C GLU A 145 -20.50 11.94 21.49
N TYR A 146 -20.11 10.67 21.67
CA TYR A 146 -20.99 9.50 21.59
C TYR A 146 -20.95 8.67 22.87
N SER A 147 -21.09 9.31 24.04
CA SER A 147 -20.90 8.67 25.37
C SER A 147 -21.67 7.35 25.51
N ASP A 148 -22.92 7.32 25.07
CA ASP A 148 -23.86 6.21 25.29
C ASP A 148 -23.88 5.17 24.15
N TYR A 149 -22.99 5.30 23.16
CA TYR A 149 -22.94 4.42 21.99
C TYR A 149 -22.00 3.25 22.24
N ASP A 150 -22.26 2.11 21.62
CA ASP A 150 -21.24 1.08 21.46
C ASP A 150 -20.17 1.56 20.48
N LYS A 151 -18.90 1.32 20.80
CA LYS A 151 -17.76 1.87 20.05
C LYS A 151 -16.78 0.78 19.66
N LEU A 152 -16.40 0.76 18.38
CA LEU A 152 -15.25 0.01 17.89
C LEU A 152 -14.20 0.99 17.39
N PHE A 153 -12.98 0.87 17.91
CA PHE A 153 -11.81 1.57 17.39
C PHE A 153 -10.90 0.55 16.73
N ILE A 154 -10.68 0.70 15.43
CA ILE A 154 -10.06 -0.30 14.57
C ILE A 154 -8.88 0.32 13.87
N LEU A 155 -7.70 -0.26 14.06
CA LEU A 155 -6.55 -0.03 13.19
C LEU A 155 -6.54 -1.13 12.13
N LEU A 156 -6.70 -0.73 10.86
CA LEU A 156 -6.62 -1.65 9.72
C LEU A 156 -5.25 -1.49 9.05
N THR A 157 -4.46 -2.56 9.07
CA THR A 157 -3.07 -2.61 8.54
C THR A 157 -2.84 -3.83 7.66
N PRO A 158 -1.80 -3.89 6.80
CA PRO A 158 -1.52 -5.10 6.03
C PRO A 158 -1.31 -6.35 6.89
N TYR A 159 -0.77 -6.15 8.10
CA TYR A 159 -0.51 -7.19 9.10
C TYR A 159 -0.98 -6.71 10.47
N SER A 160 -1.49 -7.63 11.29
CA SER A 160 -1.94 -7.34 12.64
C SER A 160 -0.80 -6.87 13.55
N ASP A 161 -1.03 -5.82 14.32
CA ASP A 161 -0.14 -5.28 15.32
C ASP A 161 -0.67 -5.61 16.73
N THR A 162 -0.01 -6.54 17.41
CA THR A 162 -0.40 -7.01 18.75
C THR A 162 -0.22 -5.96 19.84
N GLU A 163 0.63 -4.95 19.63
CA GLU A 163 0.84 -3.89 20.63
C GLU A 163 -0.41 -3.02 20.78
N VAL A 164 -1.12 -2.81 19.66
CA VAL A 164 -2.34 -1.99 19.58
C VAL A 164 -3.50 -2.62 20.35
N GLU A 165 -3.60 -3.96 20.40
CA GLU A 165 -4.69 -4.65 21.11
C GLU A 165 -4.70 -4.39 22.63
N SER A 166 -3.55 -4.02 23.20
CA SER A 166 -3.46 -3.63 24.62
C SER A 166 -4.16 -2.29 24.91
N SER A 167 -4.35 -1.45 23.87
CA SER A 167 -4.99 -0.13 23.94
C SER A 167 -6.53 -0.23 23.85
N ASN A 168 -7.23 0.91 23.68
CA ASN A 168 -8.67 0.93 23.40
C ASN A 168 -9.00 0.54 21.94
N TRP A 169 -7.99 0.28 21.12
CA TRP A 169 -8.08 -0.09 19.71
C TRP A 169 -7.89 -1.59 19.52
N ILE A 170 -8.54 -2.15 18.50
CA ILE A 170 -8.27 -3.49 17.98
C ILE A 170 -7.48 -3.38 16.68
N SER A 171 -6.56 -4.31 16.46
CA SER A 171 -5.81 -4.40 15.21
C SER A 171 -6.41 -5.45 14.30
N LEU A 172 -6.83 -5.05 13.11
CA LEU A 172 -7.29 -5.95 12.07
C LEU A 172 -6.34 -5.87 10.89
N ASP A 173 -6.20 -6.99 10.18
CA ASP A 173 -5.40 -7.03 8.98
C ASP A 173 -6.23 -7.03 7.68
N TYR A 174 -5.57 -6.71 6.56
CA TYR A 174 -6.22 -6.75 5.25
C TYR A 174 -6.57 -8.17 4.78
N ASN A 175 -6.06 -9.24 5.42
CA ASN A 175 -6.48 -10.61 5.08
C ASN A 175 -7.96 -10.78 5.39
N LEU A 176 -8.42 -10.24 6.53
CA LEU A 176 -9.84 -10.26 6.87
C LEU A 176 -10.71 -9.59 5.80
N ILE A 177 -10.28 -8.43 5.31
CA ILE A 177 -10.98 -7.71 4.23
C ILE A 177 -11.03 -8.56 2.96
N TYR A 178 -9.88 -9.11 2.56
CA TYR A 178 -9.77 -9.97 1.39
C TYR A 178 -10.70 -11.18 1.47
N GLU A 179 -10.68 -11.92 2.58
CA GLU A 179 -11.52 -13.10 2.80
C GLU A 179 -13.02 -12.77 2.77
N ILE A 180 -13.42 -11.64 3.36
CA ILE A 180 -14.82 -11.19 3.33
C ILE A 180 -15.25 -10.90 1.89
N ILE A 181 -14.46 -10.13 1.14
CA ILE A 181 -14.77 -9.79 -0.25
C ILE A 181 -14.83 -11.04 -1.11
N GLU A 182 -13.83 -11.92 -1.02
CA GLU A 182 -13.77 -13.16 -1.78
C GLU A 182 -14.99 -14.04 -1.51
N LYS A 183 -15.36 -14.21 -0.23
CA LYS A 183 -16.55 -14.97 0.16
C LYS A 183 -17.84 -14.35 -0.38
N ILE A 184 -17.96 -13.03 -0.38
CA ILE A 184 -19.14 -12.33 -0.93
C ILE A 184 -19.23 -12.53 -2.44
N LEU A 185 -18.12 -12.39 -3.17
CA LEU A 185 -18.08 -12.62 -4.62
C LEU A 185 -18.52 -14.04 -4.98
N ARG A 186 -18.03 -15.05 -4.26
CA ARG A 186 -18.47 -16.45 -4.45
C ARG A 186 -19.97 -16.64 -4.15
N LEU A 187 -20.48 -16.00 -3.10
CA LEU A 187 -21.91 -16.08 -2.74
C LEU A 187 -22.83 -15.36 -3.74
N LYS A 188 -22.34 -14.31 -4.40
CA LYS A 188 -23.12 -13.46 -5.31
C LYS A 188 -22.80 -13.66 -6.79
N GLU A 189 -21.96 -14.66 -7.13
CA GLU A 189 -21.40 -14.88 -8.47
C GLU A 189 -22.43 -14.73 -9.61
N ARG A 190 -23.63 -15.29 -9.45
CA ARG A 190 -24.68 -15.29 -10.48
C ARG A 190 -25.59 -14.06 -10.49
N ASN A 191 -25.57 -13.25 -9.43
CA ASN A 191 -26.56 -12.21 -9.17
C ASN A 191 -25.93 -10.81 -8.99
N LEU A 192 -24.61 -10.69 -9.12
CA LEU A 192 -23.91 -9.42 -9.04
C LEU A 192 -23.82 -8.79 -10.43
N ASP A 193 -24.06 -7.48 -10.52
CA ASP A 193 -23.83 -6.74 -11.75
C ASP A 193 -22.37 -6.92 -12.20
N VAL A 194 -22.17 -7.14 -13.50
CA VAL A 194 -20.85 -7.48 -14.05
C VAL A 194 -19.85 -6.35 -13.83
N LYS A 195 -20.26 -5.08 -13.92
CA LYS A 195 -19.36 -3.94 -13.73
C LYS A 195 -18.92 -3.84 -12.27
N VAL A 196 -19.87 -4.03 -11.36
CA VAL A 196 -19.57 -4.07 -9.92
C VAL A 196 -18.64 -5.23 -9.60
N ARG A 197 -18.93 -6.43 -10.11
CA ARG A 197 -18.08 -7.61 -9.90
C ARG A 197 -16.64 -7.36 -10.37
N LEU A 198 -16.48 -6.87 -11.61
CA LEU A 198 -15.16 -6.57 -12.18
C LEU A 198 -14.41 -5.49 -11.39
N PHE A 199 -15.10 -4.50 -10.85
CA PHE A 199 -14.48 -3.48 -9.99
C PHE A 199 -13.95 -4.09 -8.68
N ILE A 200 -14.76 -4.93 -8.04
CA ILE A 200 -14.39 -5.59 -6.77
C ILE A 200 -13.27 -6.61 -7.00
N GLU A 201 -13.31 -7.38 -8.09
CA GLU A 201 -12.24 -8.32 -8.48
C GLU A 201 -10.92 -7.58 -8.73
N GLN A 202 -10.95 -6.43 -9.41
CA GLN A 202 -9.76 -5.59 -9.57
C GLN A 202 -9.23 -5.07 -8.23
N TYR A 203 -10.10 -4.69 -7.29
CA TYR A 203 -9.65 -4.29 -5.95
C TYR A 203 -9.03 -5.47 -5.19
N LEU A 204 -9.64 -6.66 -5.28
CA LEU A 204 -9.12 -7.89 -4.66
C LEU A 204 -7.72 -8.24 -5.19
N ALA A 205 -7.50 -8.08 -6.50
CA ALA A 205 -6.19 -8.25 -7.12
C ALA A 205 -5.16 -7.27 -6.55
N ILE A 206 -5.52 -6.00 -6.31
CA ILE A 206 -4.64 -5.03 -5.65
C ILE A 206 -4.29 -5.45 -4.23
N LEU A 207 -5.28 -5.86 -3.44
CA LEU A 207 -5.03 -6.33 -2.08
C LEU A 207 -4.02 -7.49 -2.09
N ARG A 208 -4.23 -8.48 -2.95
CA ARG A 208 -3.36 -9.66 -3.09
C ARG A 208 -1.93 -9.28 -3.47
N ARG A 209 -1.77 -8.48 -4.53
CA ARG A 209 -0.47 -8.17 -5.13
C ARG A 209 0.37 -7.21 -4.28
N TYR A 210 -0.27 -6.19 -3.71
CA TYR A 210 0.46 -5.06 -3.14
C TYR A 210 0.34 -4.97 -1.62
N ILE A 211 -0.75 -5.43 -1.02
CA ILE A 211 -0.97 -5.27 0.43
C ILE A 211 -0.60 -6.53 1.19
N LEU A 212 -1.16 -7.68 0.78
CA LEU A 212 -1.01 -8.92 1.54
C LEU A 212 0.38 -9.54 1.40
N MET A 213 1.08 -9.28 0.28
CA MET A 213 2.43 -9.76 -0.07
C MET A 213 2.73 -11.23 0.34
N LYS A 214 1.70 -12.08 0.41
CA LYS A 214 1.76 -13.50 0.81
C LYS A 214 0.93 -14.32 -0.16
N ASP A 215 1.16 -14.09 -1.43
CA ASP A 215 0.69 -15.02 -2.42
C ASP A 215 1.62 -16.23 -2.40
N ILE A 216 1.30 -17.21 -1.53
CA ILE A 216 2.08 -18.44 -1.34
C ILE A 216 2.35 -19.10 -2.70
N GLU A 217 1.43 -18.99 -3.64
CA GLU A 217 1.57 -19.56 -4.97
C GLU A 217 2.53 -18.77 -5.85
N LEU A 218 2.43 -17.44 -5.87
CA LEU A 218 3.43 -16.60 -6.54
C LEU A 218 4.82 -16.78 -5.92
N GLU A 219 4.91 -16.84 -4.59
CA GLU A 219 6.16 -17.09 -3.88
C GLU A 219 6.76 -18.45 -4.25
N ARG A 220 5.93 -19.50 -4.31
CA ARG A 220 6.33 -20.84 -4.75
C ARG A 220 6.87 -20.81 -6.18
N ILE A 221 6.12 -20.21 -7.12
CA ILE A 221 6.52 -20.07 -8.53
C ILE A 221 7.85 -19.30 -8.64
N CYS A 222 7.96 -18.15 -7.98
CA CYS A 222 9.18 -17.34 -7.98
C CYS A 222 10.39 -18.10 -7.39
N ARG A 223 10.20 -18.86 -6.30
CA ARG A 223 11.25 -19.69 -5.70
C ARG A 223 11.69 -20.80 -6.64
N GLU A 224 10.76 -21.49 -7.29
CA GLU A 224 11.07 -22.55 -8.25
C GLU A 224 11.90 -22.04 -9.43
N ILE A 225 11.51 -20.89 -9.99
CA ILE A 225 12.25 -20.22 -11.06
C ILE A 225 13.65 -19.83 -10.61
N TYR A 226 13.75 -19.22 -9.42
CA TYR A 226 15.04 -18.82 -8.85
C TYR A 226 15.96 -20.01 -8.62
N TYR A 227 15.48 -21.08 -8.00
CA TYR A 227 16.32 -22.26 -7.75
C TYR A 227 16.75 -22.97 -9.04
N LYS A 228 15.89 -22.99 -10.07
CA LYS A 228 16.21 -23.61 -11.35
C LYS A 228 17.24 -22.80 -12.14
N HIS A 229 17.15 -21.46 -12.09
CA HIS A 229 17.94 -20.54 -12.94
C HIS A 229 18.80 -19.54 -12.17
N GLN A 230 19.20 -19.89 -10.94
CA GLN A 230 19.87 -18.99 -10.00
C GLN A 230 21.04 -18.23 -10.64
N LYS A 231 21.97 -18.94 -11.29
CA LYS A 231 23.15 -18.31 -11.89
C LYS A 231 22.80 -17.27 -12.96
N ALA A 232 21.79 -17.53 -13.77
CA ALA A 232 21.36 -16.60 -14.81
C ALA A 232 20.68 -15.36 -14.20
N LEU A 233 19.83 -15.56 -13.20
CA LEU A 233 19.11 -14.48 -12.52
C LEU A 233 20.03 -13.63 -11.66
N ASP A 234 20.97 -14.23 -10.94
CA ASP A 234 22.01 -13.54 -10.18
C ASP A 234 22.84 -12.64 -11.10
N LEU A 235 23.21 -13.15 -12.29
CA LEU A 235 23.91 -12.38 -13.31
C LEU A 235 23.07 -11.22 -13.85
N ILE A 236 21.78 -11.44 -14.18
CA ILE A 236 20.87 -10.38 -14.60
C ILE A 236 20.75 -9.30 -13.51
N PHE A 237 20.68 -9.69 -12.25
CA PHE A 237 20.57 -8.77 -11.12
C PHE A 237 21.86 -7.99 -10.89
N GLU A 238 23.02 -8.64 -11.02
CA GLU A 238 24.34 -8.01 -10.94
C GLU A 238 24.51 -6.89 -11.98
N TYR A 239 24.06 -7.14 -13.22
CA TYR A 239 24.12 -6.18 -14.31
C TYR A 239 22.85 -5.31 -14.45
N LYS A 240 22.00 -5.27 -13.42
CA LYS A 240 20.76 -4.46 -13.45
C LYS A 240 21.12 -2.98 -13.69
N PRO A 241 20.47 -2.29 -14.66
CA PRO A 241 20.73 -0.89 -14.93
C PRO A 241 20.50 -0.01 -13.70
N ASP A 242 21.48 0.83 -13.38
CA ASP A 242 21.41 1.82 -12.33
C ASP A 242 21.23 3.19 -12.97
N ILE A 243 19.97 3.56 -13.21
CA ILE A 243 19.60 4.76 -13.97
C ILE A 243 20.27 6.02 -13.39
N TYR A 244 20.39 6.13 -12.07
CA TYR A 244 21.04 7.28 -11.42
C TYR A 244 22.55 7.29 -11.68
N TYR A 245 23.19 6.13 -11.65
CA TYR A 245 24.60 5.99 -12.02
C TYR A 245 24.83 6.30 -13.50
N ASP A 246 23.96 5.82 -14.39
CA ASP A 246 24.04 6.06 -15.83
C ASP A 246 23.88 7.54 -16.16
N ILE A 247 22.90 8.21 -15.53
CA ILE A 247 22.70 9.66 -15.65
C ILE A 247 23.90 10.42 -15.09
N SER A 248 24.42 10.04 -13.92
CA SER A 248 25.60 10.67 -13.31
C SER A 248 26.82 10.56 -14.23
N ASN A 249 27.07 9.38 -14.81
CA ASN A 249 28.15 9.16 -15.76
C ASN A 249 27.98 9.98 -17.04
N TYR A 250 26.77 10.01 -17.59
CA TYR A 250 26.47 10.82 -18.77
C TYR A 250 26.74 12.32 -18.51
N LEU A 251 26.27 12.86 -17.39
CA LEU A 251 26.50 14.25 -17.01
C LEU A 251 27.98 14.54 -16.78
N GLN A 252 28.71 13.66 -16.10
CA GLN A 252 30.14 13.83 -15.89
C GLN A 252 30.91 13.84 -17.22
N ASN A 253 30.55 12.97 -18.17
CA ASN A 253 31.14 12.98 -19.51
C ASN A 253 30.79 14.26 -20.29
N LEU A 254 29.55 14.74 -20.17
CA LEU A 254 29.12 15.99 -20.80
C LEU A 254 29.89 17.20 -20.24
N ILE A 255 30.12 17.25 -18.93
CA ILE A 255 30.92 18.29 -18.28
C ILE A 255 32.36 18.24 -18.79
N ASN A 256 32.98 17.06 -18.80
CA ASN A 256 34.36 16.89 -19.28
C ASN A 256 34.51 17.23 -20.77
N SER A 257 33.44 17.11 -21.57
CA SER A 257 33.44 17.44 -22.99
C SER A 257 33.29 18.94 -23.29
N LYS A 258 33.00 19.77 -22.28
CA LYS A 258 32.78 21.21 -22.43
C LYS A 258 33.90 22.00 -21.76
N ASP A 259 34.64 22.75 -22.57
CA ASP A 259 35.78 23.54 -22.10
C ASP A 259 35.41 24.64 -21.11
N ASN A 260 34.17 25.09 -21.05
CA ASN A 260 33.74 26.15 -20.13
C ASN A 260 33.23 25.63 -18.77
N LEU A 261 33.17 24.32 -18.57
CA LEU A 261 32.69 23.70 -17.33
C LEU A 261 33.84 22.99 -16.60
N ILE A 262 33.84 23.11 -15.28
CA ILE A 262 34.75 22.41 -14.38
C ILE A 262 33.91 21.46 -13.52
N LYS A 263 34.34 20.20 -13.46
CA LYS A 263 33.75 19.20 -12.57
C LYS A 263 34.19 19.46 -11.12
N ASP A 264 33.23 19.54 -10.20
CA ASP A 264 33.46 19.60 -8.76
C ASP A 264 33.05 18.25 -8.11
N SER A 265 32.58 18.25 -6.86
CA SER A 265 32.21 17.06 -6.10
C SER A 265 31.05 16.31 -6.76
N CYS A 266 31.25 15.04 -7.09
CA CYS A 266 30.26 14.17 -7.70
C CYS A 266 30.12 12.87 -6.92
N ASN A 267 28.90 12.33 -6.85
CA ASN A 267 28.65 10.96 -6.42
C ASN A 267 27.52 10.33 -7.26
N LYS A 268 27.04 9.15 -6.84
CA LYS A 268 25.95 8.45 -7.53
C LYS A 268 24.64 9.26 -7.60
N ASN A 269 24.38 10.13 -6.62
CA ASN A 269 23.10 10.82 -6.46
C ASN A 269 23.15 12.31 -6.87
N PHE A 270 24.35 12.88 -7.07
CA PHE A 270 24.51 14.26 -7.53
C PHE A 270 25.80 14.47 -8.32
N VAL A 271 25.76 15.41 -9.26
CA VAL A 271 26.91 15.88 -10.03
C VAL A 271 27.00 17.39 -9.85
N ARG A 272 28.13 17.90 -9.33
CA ARG A 272 28.37 19.36 -9.19
C ARG A 272 29.34 19.85 -10.26
N LEU A 273 29.04 21.04 -10.77
CA LEU A 273 29.83 21.71 -11.79
C LEU A 273 29.85 23.22 -11.53
N ILE A 274 30.89 23.88 -12.00
CA ILE A 274 31.05 25.33 -12.00
C ILE A 274 31.56 25.77 -13.37
N THR A 275 31.25 26.98 -13.82
CA THR A 275 31.88 27.52 -15.04
C THR A 275 33.28 28.04 -14.71
N LYS A 276 34.20 28.03 -15.68
CA LYS A 276 35.55 28.59 -15.50
C LYS A 276 35.51 30.05 -15.04
N GLU A 277 34.62 30.85 -15.64
CA GLU A 277 34.44 32.26 -15.30
C GLU A 277 34.04 32.47 -13.83
N LEU A 278 33.17 31.61 -13.31
CA LEU A 278 32.74 31.66 -11.91
C LEU A 278 33.81 31.13 -10.95
N ASP A 279 34.59 30.12 -11.33
CA ASP A 279 35.69 29.61 -10.50
C ASP A 279 36.84 30.62 -10.36
N ASP A 280 37.08 31.42 -11.40
CA ASP A 280 38.07 32.50 -11.42
C ASP A 280 37.65 33.72 -10.59
N LEU A 281 36.34 33.97 -10.48
CA LEU A 281 35.77 35.08 -9.70
C LEU A 281 35.70 34.80 -8.18
N MET A 282 35.91 33.54 -7.76
CA MET A 282 35.69 33.13 -6.37
C MET A 282 36.98 32.87 -5.59
N ASP A 283 37.10 33.52 -4.42
CA ASP A 283 38.26 33.42 -3.54
C ASP A 283 38.41 32.00 -2.96
N LYS A 284 39.65 31.47 -2.98
CA LYS A 284 39.96 30.07 -2.56
C LYS A 284 39.59 29.71 -1.11
N LYS A 285 39.23 30.68 -0.27
CA LYS A 285 38.85 30.49 1.14
C LYS A 285 37.38 30.10 1.36
N GLU A 286 36.51 30.24 0.36
CA GLU A 286 35.10 29.81 0.45
C GLU A 286 34.87 28.38 -0.08
N LYS A 287 35.95 27.71 -0.55
CA LYS A 287 35.89 26.40 -1.21
C LYS A 287 35.76 25.19 -0.26
N THR A 288 35.57 25.41 1.05
CA THR A 288 35.35 24.32 2.01
C THR A 288 34.08 24.56 2.82
N GLY A 289 33.03 23.80 2.51
CA GLY A 289 31.79 23.75 3.28
C GLY A 289 30.56 24.23 2.52
N GLN A 290 29.38 23.94 3.09
CA GLN A 290 28.02 24.18 2.59
C GLN A 290 27.65 25.64 2.23
N THR A 291 28.61 26.56 2.09
CA THR A 291 28.43 28.02 1.96
C THR A 291 28.67 28.58 0.56
N ALA A 292 28.69 27.75 -0.48
CA ALA A 292 28.53 28.20 -1.87
C ALA A 292 27.23 27.63 -2.46
N LYS A 293 26.12 27.85 -1.75
CA LYS A 293 24.77 27.43 -2.16
C LYS A 293 24.21 28.40 -3.18
N GLU A 294 24.67 28.31 -4.42
CA GLU A 294 23.91 28.69 -5.63
C GLU A 294 24.67 28.21 -6.87
N TYR A 295 24.97 26.91 -6.92
CA TYR A 295 25.37 26.25 -8.16
C TYR A 295 24.22 25.36 -8.62
N PHE A 296 23.88 25.45 -9.89
CA PHE A 296 22.78 24.72 -10.52
C PHE A 296 22.77 23.24 -10.09
N TYR A 297 21.73 22.84 -9.35
CA TYR A 297 21.51 21.47 -8.93
C TYR A 297 20.63 20.76 -9.95
N SER A 298 21.11 19.68 -10.55
CA SER A 298 20.23 18.62 -11.04
C SER A 298 20.20 17.52 -9.97
N SER A 299 19.28 17.63 -9.01
CA SER A 299 19.00 16.55 -8.07
C SER A 299 18.12 15.52 -8.76
N PHE A 300 18.57 14.27 -8.82
CA PHE A 300 17.77 13.16 -9.29
C PHE A 300 17.12 12.51 -8.06
N ASN A 301 15.86 12.88 -7.78
CA ASN A 301 14.99 12.14 -6.88
C ASN A 301 14.12 11.21 -7.74
#